data_AF-A0A834BL45-F1
#
_entry.id   AF-A0A834BL45-F1
#
_cell.length_a   1.000
_cell.length_b   1.000
_cell.length_c   1.000
_cell.angle_alpha   90.00
_cell.angle_beta   90.00
_cell.angle_gamma   90.00
#
_symmetry.space_group_name_H-M   'P 1'
#
loop_
_entity.id
_entity.type
_entity.pdbx_description
1 polymer ?
#
loop_
_entity_poly.entity_id
_entity_poly.type
_entity_poly.pdbx_seq_one_letter_code
_entity_poly.pdbx_strand_id
1 'polypeptide(L)'
;MVPAGRGLIVVISSIGGMRYTFNVSYGVGKAACDRLAADCAHELRRHGVSYVSLWPGLVQTELLKDYMEKSDNAEDPFLKQLKSNFSSGETPEMSGKCVVALATDPNILSLSGKVLPSCDLARRYGLQDVDGRPIWDYLSLSSVLHSASSLGWLASYLPGFLRMPKWIMTLYTSKF
;
A
#
# COMPACT_ATOMS: atom_id res chain seq x y z
N MET A 1 4.46 -10.85 23.53
CA MET A 1 5.30 -10.88 22.30
C MET A 1 6.77 -11.02 22.68
N VAL A 2 7.40 -10.03 23.31
CA VAL A 2 8.84 -10.08 23.66
C VAL A 2 9.23 -11.28 24.53
N PRO A 3 8.55 -11.61 25.65
CA PRO A 3 8.89 -12.81 26.43
C PRO A 3 8.69 -14.13 25.67
N ALA A 4 7.84 -14.13 24.64
CA ALA A 4 7.60 -15.30 23.81
C ALA A 4 8.62 -15.46 22.68
N GLY A 5 9.55 -14.50 22.50
CA GLY A 5 10.55 -14.49 21.43
C GLY A 5 9.97 -14.40 20.01
N ARG A 6 8.68 -14.09 19.88
CA ARG A 6 7.95 -14.00 18.61
C ARG A 6 6.78 -13.03 18.68
N GLY A 7 6.51 -12.37 17.56
CA GLY A 7 5.33 -11.54 17.39
C GLY A 7 5.36 -10.73 16.10
N LEU A 8 4.20 -10.22 15.70
CA LEU A 8 4.01 -9.33 14.56
C LEU A 8 3.23 -8.09 14.99
N ILE A 9 3.76 -6.91 14.65
CA ILE A 9 3.07 -5.62 14.74
C ILE A 9 2.88 -5.10 13.32
N VAL A 10 1.65 -4.72 12.98
CA VAL A 10 1.30 -4.15 11.67
C VAL A 10 0.74 -2.75 11.89
N VAL A 11 1.36 -1.75 11.26
CA VAL A 11 0.81 -0.39 11.18
C VAL A 11 0.22 -0.15 9.79
N ILE A 12 -0.93 0.52 9.72
CA ILE A 12 -1.58 0.84 8.45
C ILE A 12 -1.08 2.18 7.93
N SER A 13 -0.28 2.14 6.87
CA SER A 13 0.17 3.32 6.14
C SER A 13 -0.42 3.36 4.73
N SER A 14 0.13 4.18 3.84
CA SER A 14 -0.29 4.31 2.45
C SER A 14 0.79 5.04 1.65
N ILE A 15 0.62 5.09 0.32
CA ILE A 15 1.45 5.91 -0.57
C ILE A 15 1.47 7.40 -0.19
N GLY A 16 0.50 7.86 0.62
CA GLY A 16 0.48 9.22 1.17
C GLY A 16 1.70 9.57 2.03
N GLY A 17 2.42 8.57 2.58
CA GLY A 17 3.68 8.80 3.27
C GLY A 17 4.82 9.24 2.34
N MET A 18 4.71 8.96 1.03
CA MET A 18 5.71 9.33 0.02
C MET A 18 5.31 10.54 -0.83
N ARG A 19 4.02 10.83 -0.97
CA ARG A 19 3.52 11.94 -1.79
C ARG A 19 2.32 12.60 -1.15
N TYR A 20 2.16 13.90 -1.41
CA TYR A 20 0.98 14.64 -0.96
C TYR A 20 -0.30 13.94 -1.41
N THR A 21 -1.13 13.55 -0.45
CA THR A 21 -2.39 12.81 -0.67
C THR A 21 -3.40 13.29 0.37
N PHE A 22 -4.60 13.71 -0.09
CA PHE A 22 -5.67 14.32 0.72
C PHE A 22 -5.31 15.65 1.39
N ASN A 23 -4.42 15.65 2.38
CA ASN A 23 -4.01 16.84 3.13
C ASN A 23 -2.66 16.60 3.82
N VAL A 24 -2.12 17.67 4.44
CA VAL A 24 -0.81 17.64 5.10
C VAL A 24 -0.76 16.63 6.25
N SER A 25 -1.78 16.63 7.11
CA SER A 25 -1.82 15.75 8.28
C SER A 25 -1.89 14.27 7.91
N TYR A 26 -2.60 13.94 6.83
CA TYR A 26 -2.63 12.58 6.28
C TYR A 26 -1.24 12.14 5.82
N GLY A 27 -0.56 12.95 5.00
CA GLY A 27 0.77 12.62 4.50
C GLY A 27 1.80 12.46 5.62
N VAL A 28 1.83 13.40 6.57
CA VAL A 28 2.72 13.35 7.74
C VAL A 28 2.44 12.11 8.59
N GLY A 29 1.17 11.82 8.87
CA GLY A 29 0.79 10.64 9.66
C GLY A 29 1.24 9.33 9.01
N LYS A 30 1.08 9.20 7.70
CA LYS A 30 1.48 8.00 6.96
C LYS A 30 3.01 7.86 6.85
N ALA A 31 3.73 8.96 6.62
CA ALA A 31 5.18 8.97 6.67
C ALA A 31 5.71 8.58 8.07
N ALA A 32 5.05 9.05 9.13
CA ALA A 32 5.39 8.68 10.50
C ALA A 32 5.16 7.19 10.76
N CYS A 33 4.07 6.60 10.26
CA CYS A 33 3.83 5.16 10.35
C CYS A 33 4.94 4.34 9.68
N ASP A 34 5.39 4.74 8.49
CA ASP A 34 6.46 4.05 7.77
C ASP A 34 7.79 4.12 8.53
N ARG A 35 8.13 5.30 9.07
CA ARG A 35 9.32 5.48 9.91
C ARG A 35 9.23 4.66 11.18
N LEU A 36 8.08 4.69 11.86
CA LEU A 36 7.83 3.95 13.09
C LEU A 36 8.06 2.45 12.88
N ALA A 37 7.57 1.89 11.77
CA ALA A 37 7.79 0.48 11.45
C ALA A 37 9.27 0.16 11.25
N ALA A 38 10.02 1.01 10.54
CA ALA A 38 11.45 0.83 10.30
C ALA A 38 12.28 0.87 11.60
N ASP A 39 12.06 1.90 12.43
CA ASP A 39 12.85 2.14 13.64
C ASP A 39 12.50 1.11 14.73
N CYS A 40 11.21 0.85 14.97
CA CYS A 40 10.81 -0.17 15.93
C CYS A 40 11.26 -1.58 15.49
N ALA A 41 11.27 -1.88 14.19
CA ALA A 41 11.82 -3.15 13.71
C ALA A 41 13.30 -3.33 14.03
N HIS A 42 14.09 -2.24 14.02
CA HIS A 42 15.48 -2.28 14.41
C HIS A 42 15.62 -2.68 15.89
N GLU A 43 14.88 -2.01 16.77
CA GLU A 43 14.90 -2.28 18.22
C GLU A 43 14.36 -3.68 18.58
N LEU A 44 13.31 -4.11 17.89
CA LEU A 44 12.58 -5.35 18.17
C LEU A 44 13.23 -6.59 17.54
N ARG A 45 14.15 -6.43 16.59
CA ARG A 45 14.82 -7.53 15.87
C ARG A 45 15.46 -8.53 16.82
N ARG A 46 16.16 -8.06 17.86
CA ARG A 46 16.81 -8.92 18.87
C ARG A 46 15.83 -9.73 19.72
N HIS A 47 14.55 -9.33 19.73
CA HIS A 47 13.49 -9.97 20.50
C HIS A 47 12.62 -10.92 19.65
N GLY A 48 12.98 -11.13 18.39
CA GLY A 48 12.21 -11.97 17.46
C GLY A 48 10.83 -11.40 17.10
N VAL A 49 10.61 -10.11 17.34
CA VAL A 49 9.35 -9.43 17.02
C VAL A 49 9.51 -8.66 15.70
N SER A 50 8.59 -8.90 14.77
CA SER A 50 8.52 -8.19 13.48
C SER A 50 7.61 -6.98 13.58
N TYR A 51 8.02 -5.87 12.97
CA TYR A 51 7.19 -4.67 12.81
C TYR A 51 7.16 -4.31 11.33
N VAL A 52 5.98 -4.21 10.72
CA VAL A 52 5.84 -3.88 9.30
C VAL A 52 4.83 -2.76 9.07
N SER A 53 5.03 -1.99 7.99
CA SER A 53 4.07 -1.01 7.51
C SER A 53 3.28 -1.61 6.34
N LEU A 54 1.99 -1.83 6.53
CA LEU A 54 1.09 -2.34 5.48
C LEU A 54 0.51 -1.16 4.70
N TRP A 55 0.59 -1.23 3.38
CA TRP A 55 -0.02 -0.26 2.46
C TRP A 55 -1.17 -0.91 1.71
N PRO A 56 -2.41 -0.78 2.19
CA PRO A 56 -3.59 -1.14 1.42
C PRO A 56 -3.68 -0.31 0.13
N GLY A 57 -4.33 -0.86 -0.89
CA GLY A 57 -4.70 -0.12 -2.10
C GLY A 57 -5.85 0.84 -1.83
N LEU A 58 -6.62 1.17 -2.88
CA LEU A 58 -7.88 1.88 -2.71
C LEU A 58 -8.89 0.93 -2.08
N VAL A 59 -9.16 1.07 -0.79
CA VAL A 59 -10.09 0.17 -0.06
C VAL A 59 -11.52 0.69 -0.15
N GLN A 60 -12.47 -0.19 -0.44
CA GLN A 60 -13.90 0.11 -0.50
C GLN A 60 -14.51 0.22 0.91
N THR A 61 -14.14 1.26 1.66
CA THR A 61 -14.72 1.51 2.98
C THR A 61 -15.99 2.32 2.90
N GLU A 62 -16.87 2.17 3.89
CA GLU A 62 -18.10 2.96 4.04
C GLU A 62 -17.78 4.45 4.11
N LEU A 63 -16.69 4.82 4.80
CA LEU A 63 -16.22 6.20 4.89
C LEU A 63 -15.87 6.80 3.51
N LEU A 64 -15.16 6.04 2.67
CA LEU A 64 -14.81 6.51 1.33
C LEU A 64 -16.05 6.56 0.42
N LYS A 65 -16.97 5.62 0.56
CA LYS A 65 -18.25 5.62 -0.14
C LYS A 65 -19.06 6.88 0.20
N ASP A 66 -19.25 7.16 1.49
CA ASP A 66 -19.94 8.34 1.98
C ASP A 66 -19.26 9.64 1.52
N TYR A 67 -17.93 9.67 1.52
CA TYR A 67 -17.16 10.82 1.09
C TYR A 67 -17.34 11.11 -0.40
N MET A 68 -17.39 10.08 -1.24
CA MET A 68 -17.62 10.22 -2.68
C MET A 68 -19.05 10.65 -3.00
N GLU A 69 -20.05 10.07 -2.32
CA GLU A 69 -21.47 10.44 -2.47
C GLU A 69 -21.70 11.92 -2.11
N LYS A 70 -21.05 12.41 -1.06
CA LYS A 70 -21.14 13.83 -0.65
C LYS A 70 -20.37 14.78 -1.57
N SER A 71 -19.42 14.26 -2.34
CA SER A 71 -18.51 15.04 -3.19
C SER A 71 -18.93 15.04 -4.68
N ASP A 72 -20.22 14.86 -4.98
CA ASP A 72 -20.75 14.81 -6.36
C ASP A 72 -20.53 16.07 -7.19
N ASN A 73 -20.26 17.21 -6.55
CA ASN A 73 -20.00 18.49 -7.21
C ASN A 73 -18.52 18.91 -7.24
N ALA A 74 -17.59 18.00 -6.91
CA ALA A 74 -16.17 18.35 -6.84
C ALA A 74 -15.50 18.37 -8.22
N GLU A 75 -15.04 19.55 -8.65
CA GLU A 75 -14.19 19.74 -9.83
C GLU A 75 -12.77 19.15 -9.65
N ASP A 76 -12.43 18.70 -8.44
CA ASP A 76 -11.10 18.18 -8.10
C ASP A 76 -10.74 16.93 -8.97
N PRO A 77 -9.70 17.02 -9.82
CA PRO A 77 -9.23 15.91 -10.63
C PRO A 77 -8.90 14.64 -9.83
N PHE A 78 -8.42 14.81 -8.59
CA PHE A 78 -8.07 13.69 -7.72
C PHE A 78 -9.31 12.91 -7.28
N LEU A 79 -10.40 13.61 -6.93
CA LEU A 79 -11.68 12.98 -6.58
C LEU A 79 -12.30 12.24 -7.76
N LYS A 80 -12.21 12.79 -8.97
CA LYS A 80 -12.66 12.11 -10.20
C LYS A 80 -11.90 10.80 -10.43
N GLN A 81 -10.57 10.81 -10.25
CA GLN A 81 -9.75 9.61 -10.39
C GLN A 81 -10.01 8.57 -9.28
N LEU A 82 -10.27 9.01 -8.05
CA LEU A 82 -10.67 8.11 -6.97
C LEU A 82 -12.01 7.44 -7.27
N LYS A 83 -13.02 8.21 -7.71
CA LYS A 83 -14.34 7.69 -8.10
C LYS A 83 -14.24 6.68 -9.24
N SER A 84 -13.48 6.97 -10.30
CA SER A 84 -13.35 6.08 -11.46
C SER A 84 -12.73 4.73 -11.10
N ASN A 85 -11.86 4.70 -10.07
CA ASN A 85 -11.12 3.50 -9.68
C ASN A 85 -11.78 2.75 -8.51
N PHE A 86 -12.84 3.31 -7.89
CA PHE A 86 -13.41 2.76 -6.67
C PHE A 86 -14.02 1.37 -6.85
N SER A 87 -14.69 1.11 -7.97
CA SER A 87 -15.23 -0.22 -8.30
C SER A 87 -14.16 -1.30 -8.42
N SER A 88 -12.94 -0.87 -8.78
CA SER A 88 -11.75 -1.71 -8.88
C SER A 88 -10.92 -1.71 -7.60
N GLY A 89 -11.39 -1.05 -6.54
CA GLY A 89 -10.76 -1.03 -5.23
C GLY A 89 -10.80 -2.40 -4.54
N GLU A 90 -9.90 -2.57 -3.58
CA GLU A 90 -9.78 -3.74 -2.72
C GLU A 90 -10.92 -3.75 -1.68
N THR A 91 -11.41 -4.93 -1.30
CA THR A 91 -12.32 -4.99 -0.14
C THR A 91 -11.54 -4.85 1.18
N PRO A 92 -12.19 -4.42 2.28
CA PRO A 92 -11.54 -4.32 3.59
C PRO A 92 -10.91 -5.64 4.06
N GLU A 93 -11.52 -6.77 3.74
CA GLU A 93 -11.04 -8.11 4.07
C GLU A 93 -9.69 -8.42 3.44
N MET A 94 -9.36 -7.81 2.31
CA MET A 94 -8.07 -7.99 1.65
C MET A 94 -6.90 -7.54 2.53
N SER A 95 -7.08 -6.46 3.30
CA SER A 95 -6.11 -6.05 4.32
C SER A 95 -5.98 -7.09 5.43
N GLY A 96 -7.10 -7.68 5.86
CA GLY A 96 -7.13 -8.79 6.81
C GLY A 96 -6.38 -10.02 6.30
N LYS A 97 -6.60 -10.42 5.04
CA LYS A 97 -5.88 -11.52 4.39
C LYS A 97 -4.37 -11.28 4.36
N CYS A 98 -3.94 -10.04 4.09
CA CYS A 98 -2.52 -9.68 4.16
C CYS A 98 -1.95 -9.86 5.58
N VAL A 99 -2.67 -9.41 6.61
CA VAL A 99 -2.24 -9.58 8.02
C VAL A 99 -2.15 -11.05 8.40
N VAL A 100 -3.13 -11.87 8.00
CA VAL A 100 -3.11 -13.32 8.24
C VAL A 100 -1.91 -13.96 7.56
N ALA A 101 -1.65 -13.65 6.28
CA ALA A 101 -0.52 -14.20 5.55
C ALA A 101 0.84 -13.80 6.17
N LEU A 102 0.95 -12.58 6.67
CA LEU A 102 2.14 -12.13 7.40
C LEU A 102 2.29 -12.83 8.75
N ALA A 103 1.20 -13.03 9.48
CA ALA A 103 1.20 -13.69 10.78
C ALA A 103 1.57 -15.18 10.69
N THR A 104 1.33 -15.81 9.53
CA THR A 104 1.66 -17.22 9.26
C THR A 104 2.94 -17.40 8.45
N ASP A 105 3.60 -16.33 7.99
CA ASP A 105 4.87 -16.44 7.26
C ASP A 105 6.01 -16.88 8.20
N PRO A 106 6.63 -18.06 8.00
CA PRO A 106 7.75 -18.51 8.82
C PRO A 106 8.98 -17.59 8.74
N ASN A 107 9.09 -16.81 7.66
CA ASN A 107 10.17 -15.87 7.39
C ASN A 107 9.74 -14.40 7.59
N ILE A 108 8.73 -14.12 8.41
CA ILE A 108 8.23 -12.75 8.66
C ILE A 108 9.32 -11.75 9.13
N LEU A 109 10.34 -12.21 9.86
CA LEU A 109 11.47 -11.37 10.28
C LEU A 109 12.27 -10.80 9.10
N SER A 110 12.27 -11.47 7.95
CA SER A 110 12.89 -10.95 6.71
C SER A 110 12.13 -9.75 6.13
N LEU A 111 10.87 -9.58 6.52
CA LEU A 111 10.01 -8.47 6.13
C LEU A 111 9.95 -7.35 7.17
N SER A 112 10.46 -7.58 8.38
CA SER A 112 10.50 -6.58 9.45
C SER A 112 11.22 -5.30 9.01
N GLY A 113 10.63 -4.15 9.32
CA GLY A 113 11.11 -2.81 9.00
C GLY A 113 10.78 -2.35 7.58
N LYS A 114 9.98 -3.12 6.83
CA LYS A 114 9.64 -2.80 5.44
C LYS A 114 8.23 -2.23 5.31
N VAL A 115 8.09 -1.41 4.28
CA VAL A 115 6.83 -1.05 3.67
C VAL A 115 6.37 -2.19 2.75
N LEU A 116 5.15 -2.67 2.98
CA LEU A 116 4.55 -3.83 2.34
C LEU A 116 3.22 -3.43 1.67
N PRO A 117 3.25 -3.12 0.37
CA PRO A 117 2.06 -2.96 -0.47
C PRO A 117 1.18 -4.22 -0.48
N SER A 118 -0.14 -4.06 -0.35
CA SER A 118 -1.12 -5.15 -0.48
C SER A 118 -0.94 -5.94 -1.78
N CYS A 119 -0.70 -5.24 -2.90
CA CYS A 119 -0.44 -5.85 -4.20
C CYS A 119 0.88 -6.65 -4.25
N ASP A 120 1.89 -6.32 -3.43
CA ASP A 120 3.11 -7.11 -3.28
C ASP A 120 2.84 -8.38 -2.48
N LEU A 121 2.10 -8.27 -1.38
CA LEU A 121 1.76 -9.39 -0.52
C LEU A 121 0.84 -10.38 -1.23
N ALA A 122 -0.11 -9.88 -2.02
CA ALA A 122 -0.99 -10.72 -2.81
C ALA A 122 -0.24 -11.54 -3.84
N ARG A 123 0.76 -10.96 -4.52
CA ARG A 123 1.64 -11.73 -5.39
C ARG A 123 2.48 -12.73 -4.62
N ARG A 124 3.10 -12.30 -3.52
CA ARG A 124 4.02 -13.12 -2.71
C ARG A 124 3.33 -14.36 -2.13
N TYR A 125 2.10 -14.20 -1.64
CA TYR A 125 1.36 -15.26 -0.96
C TYR A 125 0.19 -15.83 -1.78
N GLY A 126 0.05 -15.43 -3.05
CA GLY A 126 -1.04 -15.90 -3.92
C GLY A 126 -2.43 -15.48 -3.45
N LEU A 127 -2.56 -14.31 -2.82
CA LEU A 127 -3.84 -13.83 -2.30
C LEU A 127 -4.71 -13.25 -3.43
N GLN A 128 -6.00 -13.48 -3.29
CA GLN A 128 -7.05 -12.86 -4.10
C GLN A 128 -8.03 -12.16 -3.18
N ASP A 129 -8.79 -11.22 -3.74
CA ASP A 129 -9.83 -10.53 -2.99
C ASP A 129 -10.96 -11.51 -2.59
N VAL A 130 -11.90 -11.12 -1.73
CA VAL A 130 -13.01 -11.98 -1.29
C VAL A 130 -13.88 -12.45 -2.45
N ASP A 131 -14.02 -11.62 -3.48
CA ASP A 131 -14.79 -11.93 -4.69
C ASP A 131 -14.03 -12.81 -5.70
N GLY A 132 -12.81 -13.29 -5.35
CA GLY A 132 -11.94 -14.03 -6.26
C GLY A 132 -11.24 -13.17 -7.32
N ARG A 133 -11.45 -11.85 -7.30
CA ARG A 133 -10.78 -10.92 -8.20
C ARG A 133 -9.28 -10.78 -7.85
N PRO A 134 -8.40 -10.64 -8.85
CA PRO A 134 -7.01 -10.26 -8.58
C PRO A 134 -6.96 -8.82 -8.07
N ILE A 135 -6.01 -8.53 -7.19
CA ILE A 135 -5.76 -7.17 -6.71
C ILE A 135 -5.15 -6.34 -7.82
N TRP A 136 -5.56 -5.08 -7.90
CA TRP A 136 -4.95 -4.12 -8.79
C TRP A 136 -3.50 -3.81 -8.39
N ASP A 137 -2.56 -4.10 -9.30
CA ASP A 137 -1.14 -3.79 -9.10
C ASP A 137 -0.85 -2.31 -9.40
N TYR A 138 -1.09 -1.46 -8.39
CA TYR A 138 -0.83 -0.02 -8.46
C TYR A 138 0.67 0.34 -8.50
N LEU A 139 1.58 -0.64 -8.38
CA LEU A 139 3.04 -0.46 -8.53
C LEU A 139 3.60 -1.03 -9.84
N SER A 140 2.74 -1.58 -10.70
CA SER A 140 3.13 -1.98 -12.05
C SER A 140 3.55 -0.76 -12.89
N LEU A 141 4.50 -0.94 -13.80
CA LEU A 141 4.94 0.14 -14.69
C LEU A 141 3.79 0.68 -15.52
N SER A 142 2.87 -0.18 -15.98
CA SER A 142 1.69 0.23 -16.72
C SER A 142 0.77 1.14 -15.89
N SER A 143 0.46 0.78 -14.64
CA SER A 143 -0.34 1.63 -13.73
C SER A 143 0.33 2.99 -13.46
N VAL A 144 1.65 2.99 -13.30
CA VAL A 144 2.43 4.21 -13.02
C VAL A 144 2.48 5.11 -14.25
N LEU A 145 2.66 4.54 -15.43
CA LEU A 145 2.68 5.29 -16.69
C LEU A 145 1.30 5.81 -17.07
N HIS A 146 0.23 5.06 -16.81
CA HIS A 146 -1.13 5.59 -16.94
C HIS A 146 -1.39 6.80 -16.03
N SER A 147 -0.72 6.85 -14.88
CA SER A 147 -0.77 8.01 -13.98
C SER A 147 0.13 9.17 -14.43
N ALA A 148 1.10 8.93 -15.32
CA ALA A 148 2.00 9.93 -15.88
C ALA A 148 1.50 10.37 -17.27
N SER A 149 0.78 11.49 -17.33
CA SER A 149 0.06 11.95 -18.53
C SER A 149 0.91 12.08 -19.80
N SER A 150 2.21 12.34 -19.69
CA SER A 150 3.13 12.48 -20.83
C SER A 150 3.56 11.14 -21.45
N LEU A 151 3.53 10.04 -20.69
CA LEU A 151 4.04 8.73 -21.11
C LEU A 151 2.97 7.63 -21.06
N GLY A 152 1.69 8.00 -20.89
CA GLY A 152 0.58 7.03 -20.80
C GLY A 152 0.47 6.10 -22.01
N TRP A 153 0.90 6.53 -23.20
CA TRP A 153 0.92 5.69 -24.40
C TRP A 153 1.87 4.48 -24.29
N LEU A 154 2.95 4.59 -23.52
CA LEU A 154 3.89 3.48 -23.28
C LEU A 154 3.29 2.41 -22.38
N ALA A 155 2.29 2.75 -21.56
CA ALA A 155 1.66 1.80 -20.67
C ALA A 155 1.01 0.64 -21.43
N SER A 156 0.48 0.89 -22.62
CA SER A 156 -0.13 -0.12 -23.49
C SER A 156 0.86 -1.15 -24.06
N TYR A 157 2.16 -0.82 -24.09
CA TYR A 157 3.22 -1.70 -24.61
C TYR A 157 3.96 -2.45 -23.51
N LEU A 158 3.74 -2.10 -22.24
CA LEU A 158 4.45 -2.70 -21.12
C LEU A 158 3.60 -3.79 -20.47
N PRO A 159 4.10 -5.02 -20.37
CA PRO A 159 3.36 -6.09 -19.73
C PRO A 159 3.17 -5.82 -18.24
N GLY A 160 1.99 -6.13 -17.71
CA GLY A 160 1.60 -5.85 -16.32
C GLY A 160 2.42 -6.58 -15.24
N PHE A 161 3.27 -7.55 -15.61
CA PHE A 161 4.19 -8.19 -14.68
C PHE A 161 5.44 -7.33 -14.39
N LEU A 162 5.79 -6.38 -15.25
CA LEU A 162 6.91 -5.47 -15.02
C LEU A 162 6.53 -4.43 -13.97
N ARG A 163 7.29 -4.42 -12.88
CA ARG A 163 7.12 -3.46 -11.79
C ARG A 163 8.17 -2.39 -11.82
N MET A 164 7.78 -1.23 -11.32
CA MET A 164 8.73 -0.18 -11.02
C MET A 164 9.65 -0.65 -9.90
N PRO A 165 10.98 -0.64 -10.11
CA PRO A 165 11.92 -0.87 -9.04
C PRO A 165 11.68 0.11 -7.89
N LYS A 166 11.55 -0.40 -6.66
CA LYS A 166 11.17 0.42 -5.49
C LYS A 166 12.15 1.56 -5.20
N TRP A 167 13.43 1.39 -5.56
CA TRP A 167 14.43 2.45 -5.42
C TRP A 167 14.13 3.65 -6.32
N ILE A 168 13.51 3.46 -7.49
CA ILE A 168 13.06 4.56 -8.36
C ILE A 168 11.95 5.37 -7.66
N MET A 169 11.02 4.69 -6.98
CA MET A 169 10.00 5.38 -6.17
C MET A 169 10.62 6.22 -5.08
N THR A 170 11.57 5.65 -4.34
CA THR A 170 12.30 6.38 -3.30
C THR A 170 13.01 7.60 -3.87
N LEU A 171 13.72 7.47 -5.00
CA LEU A 171 14.39 8.59 -5.66
C LEU A 171 13.42 9.67 -6.14
N TYR A 172 12.31 9.29 -6.78
CA TYR A 172 11.30 10.24 -7.25
C TYR A 172 10.68 11.04 -6.10
N THR A 173 10.53 10.41 -4.94
CA THR A 173 9.94 11.03 -3.75
C THR A 173 10.98 11.73 -2.87
N SER A 174 12.27 11.57 -3.19
CA SER A 174 13.38 12.17 -2.44
C SER A 174 13.27 13.69 -2.42
N LYS A 175 13.72 14.27 -1.30
CA LYS A 175 13.89 15.72 -1.12
C LYS A 175 15.37 16.14 -1.07
N PHE A 176 16.26 15.17 -1.24
CA PHE A 176 17.72 15.31 -1.34
C PHE A 176 18.19 14.88 -2.72
#